data_AF-A0A7C5JF42-F1
#
_entry.id   AF-A0A7C5JF42-F1
#
_cell.length_a   1.000
_cell.length_b   1.000
_cell.length_c   1.000
_cell.angle_alpha   90.00
_cell.angle_beta   90.00
_cell.angle_gamma   90.00
#
_symmetry.space_group_name_H-M   'P 1'
#
loop_
_entity.id
_entity.type
_entity.pdbx_description
1 polymer ?
#
loop_
_entity_poly.entity_id
_entity_poly.type
_entity_poly.pdbx_seq_one_letter_code
_entity_poly.pdbx_strand_id
1 'polypeptide(L)'
;MSFDFSQVNLQYFIQARDLAKQDPELVATMLGIPDEMARLLAGLTPKELAHVSLIKQPLLLPRQEAWWWSRLFTAVREGRAEEIEAIMEHAPLITVP
;
A
#
# COMPACT_ATOMS: atom_id res chain seq x y z
N MET A 1 -7.31 21.78 9.63
CA MET A 1 -6.04 21.44 8.93
C MET A 1 -6.45 20.77 7.63
N SER A 2 -6.06 21.31 6.46
CA SER A 2 -6.40 20.71 5.17
C SER A 2 -5.30 19.74 4.78
N PHE A 3 -5.57 18.44 4.87
CA PHE A 3 -4.68 17.39 4.37
C PHE A 3 -5.09 17.04 2.94
N ASP A 4 -4.12 16.72 2.09
CA ASP A 4 -4.37 16.32 0.70
C ASP A 4 -3.51 15.12 0.32
N PHE A 5 -4.14 13.95 0.26
CA PHE A 5 -3.52 12.68 -0.13
C PHE A 5 -3.78 12.31 -1.59
N SER A 6 -4.42 13.17 -2.39
CA SER A 6 -4.83 12.87 -3.76
C SER A 6 -3.70 12.28 -4.63
N GLN A 7 -2.51 12.88 -4.57
CA GLN A 7 -1.35 12.42 -5.33
C GLN A 7 -0.85 11.05 -4.83
N VAL A 8 -0.75 10.87 -3.51
CA VAL A 8 -0.30 9.61 -2.89
C VAL A 8 -1.27 8.48 -3.22
N ASN A 9 -2.58 8.74 -3.09
CA ASN A 9 -3.63 7.81 -3.45
C ASN A 9 -3.48 7.37 -4.91
N LEU A 10 -3.39 8.32 -5.85
CA LEU A 10 -3.27 8.01 -7.27
C LEU A 10 -2.01 7.18 -7.58
N GLN A 11 -0.85 7.58 -7.05
CA GLN A 11 0.41 6.88 -7.28
C GLN A 11 0.36 5.44 -6.77
N TYR A 12 -0.18 5.25 -5.57
CA TYR A 12 -0.31 3.92 -5.00
C TYR A 12 -1.25 3.05 -5.84
N PHE A 13 -2.44 3.54 -6.19
CA PHE A 13 -3.40 2.75 -6.95
C PHE A 13 -2.95 2.46 -8.39
N ILE A 14 -2.11 3.31 -8.99
CA ILE A 14 -1.46 3.00 -10.28
C ILE A 14 -0.59 1.74 -10.12
N GLN A 15 0.29 1.72 -9.12
CA GLN A 15 1.18 0.58 -8.88
C GLN A 15 0.38 -0.67 -8.49
N ALA A 16 -0.60 -0.52 -7.59
CA ALA A 16 -1.45 -1.63 -7.16
C ALA A 16 -2.24 -2.24 -8.32
N ARG A 17 -2.78 -1.42 -9.25
CA ARG A 17 -3.42 -1.93 -10.48
C ARG A 17 -2.43 -2.69 -11.34
N ASP A 18 -1.27 -2.11 -11.61
CA ASP A 18 -0.30 -2.70 -12.53
C ASP A 18 0.30 -4.00 -11.98
N LEU A 19 0.38 -4.12 -10.65
CA LEU A 19 0.65 -5.39 -9.96
C LEU A 19 -0.55 -6.35 -10.05
N ALA A 20 -1.79 -5.88 -9.84
CA ALA A 20 -2.99 -6.73 -9.86
C ALA A 20 -3.26 -7.35 -11.25
N LYS A 21 -2.78 -6.72 -12.33
CA LYS A 21 -2.79 -7.31 -13.68
C LYS A 21 -1.88 -8.54 -13.81
N GLN A 22 -0.84 -8.62 -12.99
CA GLN A 22 0.14 -9.71 -12.98
C GLN A 22 -0.23 -10.76 -11.92
N ASP A 23 -0.57 -10.29 -10.71
CA ASP A 23 -0.90 -11.12 -9.55
C ASP A 23 -2.01 -10.45 -8.71
N PRO A 24 -3.29 -10.73 -9.01
CA PRO A 24 -4.41 -10.14 -8.29
C PRO A 24 -4.55 -10.67 -6.85
N GLU A 25 -4.14 -11.90 -6.56
CA GLU A 25 -4.24 -12.53 -5.24
C GLU A 25 -3.26 -11.87 -4.24
N LEU A 26 -2.04 -11.57 -4.71
CA LEU A 26 -1.07 -10.80 -3.94
C LEU A 26 -1.61 -9.40 -3.58
N VAL A 27 -2.22 -8.71 -4.54
CA VAL A 27 -2.79 -7.37 -4.29
C VAL A 27 -3.99 -7.44 -3.36
N ALA A 28 -4.84 -8.46 -3.50
CA ALA A 28 -5.96 -8.70 -2.61
C ALA A 28 -5.48 -8.84 -1.16
N THR A 29 -4.45 -9.67 -0.93
CA THR A 29 -3.81 -9.85 0.37
C THR A 29 -3.19 -8.54 0.88
N MET A 30 -2.45 -7.83 0.03
CA MET A 30 -1.79 -6.56 0.39
C MET A 30 -2.78 -5.47 0.83
N LEU A 31 -3.96 -5.43 0.19
CA LEU A 31 -5.00 -4.45 0.47
C LEU A 31 -6.00 -4.92 1.54
N GLY A 32 -5.95 -6.19 1.95
CA GLY A 32 -6.94 -6.77 2.85
C GLY A 32 -8.35 -6.79 2.23
N ILE A 33 -8.46 -7.08 0.94
CA ILE A 33 -9.72 -7.10 0.18
C ILE A 33 -9.93 -8.47 -0.50
N PRO A 34 -11.17 -8.82 -0.89
CA PRO A 34 -11.41 -10.03 -1.68
C PRO A 34 -10.76 -9.96 -3.07
N ASP A 35 -10.34 -11.12 -3.60
CA ASP A 35 -9.71 -11.25 -4.93
C ASP A 35 -10.51 -10.60 -6.06
N GLU A 36 -11.85 -10.69 -5.99
CA GLU A 36 -12.75 -10.07 -6.97
C GLU A 36 -12.53 -8.55 -7.07
N MET A 37 -12.27 -7.90 -5.93
CA MET A 37 -12.00 -6.46 -5.89
C MET A 37 -10.63 -6.12 -6.48
N ALA A 38 -9.62 -6.96 -6.26
CA ALA A 38 -8.31 -6.80 -6.90
C ALA A 38 -8.39 -6.98 -8.43
N ARG A 39 -9.24 -7.90 -8.91
CA ARG A 39 -9.53 -8.05 -10.35
C ARG A 39 -10.27 -6.86 -10.93
N LEU A 40 -11.21 -6.26 -10.19
CA LEU A 40 -11.84 -5.01 -10.59
C LEU A 40 -10.80 -3.88 -10.71
N LEU A 41 -9.91 -3.75 -9.74
CA LEU A 41 -8.81 -2.79 -9.79
C LEU A 41 -7.94 -3.02 -11.03
N ALA A 42 -7.53 -4.25 -11.33
CA ALA A 42 -6.74 -4.60 -12.51
C ALA A 42 -7.40 -4.18 -13.83
N GLY A 43 -8.74 -4.19 -13.90
CA GLY A 43 -9.53 -3.80 -15.06
C GLY A 43 -9.65 -2.29 -15.29
N LEU A 44 -9.32 -1.44 -14.31
CA LEU A 44 -9.47 0.00 -14.43
C LEU A 44 -8.52 0.60 -15.48
N THR A 45 -9.07 1.41 -16.38
CA THR A 45 -8.27 2.19 -17.33
C THR A 45 -7.53 3.33 -16.61
N PRO A 46 -6.44 3.87 -17.20
CA PRO A 46 -5.78 5.06 -16.65
C PRO A 46 -6.72 6.25 -16.45
N LYS A 47 -7.71 6.42 -17.34
CA LYS A 47 -8.68 7.52 -17.27
C LYS A 47 -9.63 7.39 -16.08
N GLU A 48 -10.14 6.19 -15.83
CA GLU A 48 -10.98 5.91 -14.66
C GLU A 48 -10.17 6.06 -13.37
N LEU A 49 -8.95 5.53 -13.35
CA LEU A 49 -8.09 5.61 -12.17
C LEU A 49 -7.68 7.05 -11.81
N ALA A 50 -7.58 7.94 -12.81
CA ALA A 50 -7.28 9.36 -12.57
C ALA A 50 -8.31 10.05 -11.67
N HIS A 51 -9.53 9.52 -11.54
CA HIS A 51 -10.56 10.06 -10.66
C HIS A 51 -10.18 9.96 -9.17
N VAL A 52 -9.25 9.06 -8.82
CA VAL A 52 -8.67 8.97 -7.47
C VAL A 52 -8.00 10.28 -7.04
N SER A 53 -7.49 11.08 -7.98
CA SER A 53 -6.89 12.39 -7.68
C SER A 53 -7.88 13.42 -7.13
N LEU A 54 -9.18 13.14 -7.17
CA LEU A 54 -10.21 14.00 -6.57
C LEU A 54 -10.43 13.70 -5.09
N ILE A 55 -9.87 12.59 -4.58
CA ILE A 55 -10.06 12.13 -3.20
C ILE A 55 -8.89 12.62 -2.35
N LYS A 56 -9.19 13.54 -1.41
CA LYS A 56 -8.18 14.18 -0.56
C LYS A 56 -7.88 13.39 0.72
N GLN A 57 -8.80 12.55 1.16
CA GLN A 57 -8.64 11.70 2.32
C GLN A 57 -7.65 10.57 2.03
N PRO A 58 -6.85 10.12 3.01
CA PRO A 58 -6.02 8.93 2.82
C PRO A 58 -6.92 7.71 2.60
N LEU A 59 -6.70 6.99 1.51
CA LEU A 59 -7.44 5.76 1.19
C LEU A 59 -6.75 4.49 1.70
N LEU A 60 -5.53 4.64 2.20
CA LEU A 60 -4.70 3.54 2.67
C LEU A 60 -4.43 3.74 4.15
N LEU A 61 -4.59 2.66 4.91
CA LEU A 61 -4.23 2.64 6.31
C LEU A 61 -2.79 2.13 6.44
N PRO A 62 -1.95 2.80 7.24
CA PRO A 62 -0.64 2.27 7.58
C PRO A 62 -0.76 0.90 8.27
N ARG A 63 0.31 0.10 8.21
CA ARG A 63 0.48 -1.09 9.06
C ARG A 63 0.09 -0.77 10.50
N GLN A 64 -0.62 -1.65 11.18
CA GLN A 64 -1.22 -1.30 12.48
C GLN A 64 -0.29 -1.53 13.67
N GLU A 65 0.77 -2.31 13.49
CA GLU A 65 1.68 -2.72 14.57
C GLU A 65 2.66 -1.59 14.95
N ALA A 66 2.39 -0.91 16.07
CA ALA A 66 3.23 0.18 16.56
C ALA A 66 4.70 -0.24 16.82
N TRP A 67 4.93 -1.48 17.25
CA TRP A 67 6.28 -2.01 17.47
C TRP A 67 7.09 -2.07 16.17
N TRP A 68 6.43 -2.43 15.06
CA TRP A 68 7.07 -2.52 13.75
C TRP A 68 7.53 -1.15 13.27
N TRP A 69 6.67 -0.13 13.42
CA TRP A 69 7.02 1.26 13.08
C TRP A 69 8.16 1.81 13.93
N SER A 70 8.13 1.54 15.24
CA SER A 70 9.21 1.97 16.13
C SER A 70 10.56 1.39 15.70
N ARG A 71 10.58 0.10 15.34
CA ARG A 71 11.78 -0.59 14.84
C ARG A 71 12.27 0.04 13.52
N LEU A 72 11.37 0.25 12.55
CA LEU A 72 11.71 0.87 11.27
C LEU A 72 12.27 2.28 11.43
N PHE A 73 11.59 3.15 12.18
CA PHE A 73 12.01 4.54 12.34
C PHE A 73 13.37 4.65 13.04
N THR A 74 13.65 3.75 13.98
CA THR A 74 14.96 3.68 14.63
C THR A 74 16.05 3.27 13.64
N ALA A 75 15.81 2.22 12.86
CA ALA A 75 16.76 1.73 11.86
C ALA A 75 17.06 2.79 10.78
N VAL A 76 16.02 3.46 10.27
CA VAL A 76 16.14 4.55 9.28
C VAL A 76 16.93 5.73 9.85
N ARG A 77 16.63 6.17 11.07
CA ARG A 77 17.33 7.29 11.71
C ARG A 77 18.82 6.99 11.93
N GLU A 78 19.17 5.75 12.20
CA GLU A 78 20.54 5.31 12.47
C GLU A 78 21.28 4.82 11.22
N GLY A 79 20.63 4.82 10.05
CA GLY A 79 21.24 4.38 8.79
C GLY A 79 21.59 2.89 8.75
N ARG A 80 20.89 2.05 9.53
CA ARG A 80 21.16 0.60 9.61
C ARG A 80 20.47 -0.16 8.47
N ALA A 81 21.12 -0.21 7.30
CA ALA A 81 20.56 -0.83 6.10
C ALA A 81 20.17 -2.31 6.28
N GLU A 82 21.04 -3.12 6.91
CA GLU A 82 20.78 -4.54 7.19
C GLU A 82 19.53 -4.75 8.06
N GLU A 83 19.30 -3.84 9.02
CA GLU A 83 18.12 -3.89 9.88
C GLU A 83 16.85 -3.49 9.11
N ILE A 84 16.95 -2.54 8.18
CA ILE A 84 15.82 -2.20 7.30
C ILE A 84 15.45 -3.42 6.45
N GLU A 85 16.43 -4.11 5.86
CA GLU A 85 16.21 -5.34 5.09
C GLU A 85 15.54 -6.44 5.94
N ALA A 86 16.05 -6.70 7.15
CA ALA A 86 15.46 -7.68 8.06
C ALA A 86 14.02 -7.32 8.46
N ILE A 87 13.69 -6.03 8.63
CA ILE A 87 12.31 -5.59 8.90
C ILE A 87 11.40 -5.84 7.70
N MET A 88 11.90 -5.66 6.47
CA MET A 88 11.13 -5.91 5.24
C MET A 88 10.88 -7.40 5.01
N GLU A 89 11.83 -8.28 5.33
CA GLU A 89 11.65 -9.74 5.26
C GLU A 89 10.54 -10.22 6.22
N HIS A 90 10.42 -9.57 7.37
CA HIS A 90 9.37 -9.82 8.36
C HIS A 90 8.21 -8.83 8.26
N ALA A 91 7.99 -8.23 7.09
CA ALA A 91 6.78 -7.48 6.82
C ALA A 91 5.78 -8.44 6.17
N PRO A 92 5.09 -9.33 6.93
CA PRO A 92 4.04 -10.13 6.32
C PRO A 92 3.05 -9.15 5.68
N LEU A 93 2.77 -9.38 4.41
CA LEU A 93 1.56 -8.89 3.76
C LEU A 93 0.42 -9.22 4.72
N ILE A 94 -0.34 -8.19 5.07
CA ILE A 94 -1.43 -8.20 6.07
C ILE A 94 -1.88 -9.62 6.43
N THR A 95 -1.52 -10.10 7.62
CA THR A 95 -2.19 -11.28 8.18
C THR A 95 -3.62 -10.85 8.50
N VAL A 96 -4.54 -11.11 7.58
CA VAL A 96 -5.97 -10.99 7.86
C VAL A 96 -6.27 -12.01 8.97
N PRO A 97 -6.94 -11.63 10.07
CA PRO A 97 -7.40 -12.59 11.08
C PRO A 97 -8.42 -13.58 10.51
#